data_AF-A0A920WM10-F1
#
_entry.id   AF-A0A920WM10-F1
#
_cell.length_a   1.000
_cell.length_b   1.000
_cell.length_c   1.000
_cell.angle_alpha   90.00
_cell.angle_beta   90.00
_cell.angle_gamma   90.00
#
_symmetry.space_group_name_H-M   'P 1'
#
loop_
_entity.id
_entity.type
_entity.pdbx_description
1 polymer ?
#
loop_
_entity_poly.entity_id
_entity_poly.type
_entity_poly.pdbx_seq_one_letter_code
_entity_poly.pdbx_strand_id
1 'polypeptide(L)'
;MSLATPVTPDRGSEPSDTALRSDIRRLGHQLGNTLVRQHGESLLDAVERVRMLTRNLRDQGSNEDVTAELHELFDDTDVAHAILLVRAFTVYFHLANVAEQVHRIEDLNSGSPNFANQFEETVQALTDSGIAPPEISNLVARAELRPVFTAHPTEASRRAILDKLAMVSRLIEQRSESRRTEADRRRIDRRIEELVEAIWQTDETTSRPA
;
A
#
# COMPACT_ATOMS: atom_id res chain seq x y z
N MET A 1 27.88 -23.98 -20.78
CA MET A 1 27.23 -22.79 -20.19
C MET A 1 25.72 -23.04 -20.23
N SER A 2 25.17 -23.57 -19.15
CA SER A 2 23.71 -23.77 -19.01
C SER A 2 23.14 -22.52 -18.35
N LEU A 3 22.29 -21.79 -19.06
CA LEU A 3 21.60 -20.60 -18.56
C LEU A 3 20.58 -21.03 -17.50
N ALA A 4 20.61 -20.39 -16.34
CA ALA A 4 19.66 -20.61 -15.27
C ALA A 4 18.24 -20.24 -15.73
N THR A 5 17.31 -21.17 -15.58
CA THR A 5 15.88 -20.95 -15.81
C THR A 5 15.37 -19.93 -14.78
N PRO A 6 14.65 -18.88 -15.18
CA PRO A 6 14.05 -17.97 -14.22
C PRO A 6 12.93 -18.72 -13.48
N VAL A 7 13.11 -18.88 -12.16
CA VAL A 7 12.04 -19.31 -11.25
C VAL A 7 11.09 -18.14 -11.11
N THR A 8 10.01 -18.14 -11.87
CA THR A 8 8.86 -17.28 -11.59
C THR A 8 8.12 -17.93 -10.42
N PRO A 9 8.07 -17.32 -9.22
CA PRO A 9 7.34 -17.92 -8.11
C PRO A 9 5.86 -17.96 -8.47
N ASP A 10 5.28 -19.16 -8.42
CA ASP A 10 3.86 -19.40 -8.55
C ASP A 10 3.14 -18.70 -7.40
N ARG A 11 2.39 -17.64 -7.72
CA ARG A 11 1.55 -16.93 -6.74
C ARG A 11 0.26 -17.71 -6.57
N GLY A 12 0.36 -18.85 -5.88
CA GLY A 12 -0.81 -19.53 -5.34
C GLY A 12 -1.63 -18.55 -4.51
N SER A 13 -2.96 -18.60 -4.62
CA SER A 13 -3.87 -17.79 -3.82
C SER A 13 -3.79 -18.20 -2.34
N GLU A 14 -2.94 -17.51 -1.59
CA GLU A 14 -2.59 -17.77 -0.19
C GLU A 14 -3.47 -17.00 0.82
N PRO A 15 -3.61 -17.49 2.08
CA PRO A 15 -4.39 -16.84 3.15
C PRO A 15 -4.00 -15.38 3.44
N SER A 16 -2.76 -14.97 3.14
CA SER A 16 -2.28 -13.57 3.17
C SER A 16 -3.19 -12.62 2.37
N ASP A 17 -3.68 -13.07 1.21
CA ASP A 17 -4.53 -12.28 0.32
C ASP A 17 -5.92 -12.00 0.93
N THR A 18 -6.40 -12.86 1.83
CA THR A 18 -7.68 -12.64 2.53
C THR A 18 -7.54 -11.63 3.67
N ALA A 19 -6.48 -11.73 4.47
CA ALA A 19 -6.20 -10.80 5.55
C ALA A 19 -5.91 -9.39 5.01
N LEU A 20 -5.08 -9.28 3.96
CA LEU A 20 -4.81 -8.04 3.24
C LEU A 20 -6.10 -7.40 2.72
N ARG A 21 -6.96 -8.16 2.02
CA ARG A 21 -8.25 -7.64 1.54
C ARG A 21 -9.17 -7.18 2.67
N SER A 22 -9.13 -7.85 3.82
CA SER A 22 -9.90 -7.44 5.00
C SER A 22 -9.43 -6.10 5.55
N ASP A 23 -8.11 -5.90 5.64
CA ASP A 23 -7.51 -4.64 6.09
C ASP A 23 -7.78 -3.49 5.11
N ILE A 24 -7.61 -3.71 3.81
CA ILE A 24 -7.93 -2.70 2.78
C ILE A 24 -9.41 -2.30 2.85
N ARG A 25 -10.33 -3.26 3.04
CA ARG A 25 -11.77 -2.95 3.21
C ARG A 25 -12.02 -2.13 4.47
N ARG A 26 -11.41 -2.49 5.60
CA ARG A 26 -11.55 -1.75 6.86
C ARG A 26 -11.06 -0.30 6.69
N LEU A 27 -9.87 -0.11 6.14
CA LEU A 27 -9.31 1.23 5.90
C LEU A 27 -10.19 2.03 4.92
N GLY A 28 -10.71 1.38 3.89
CA GLY A 28 -11.69 1.97 2.97
C GLY A 28 -12.96 2.45 3.66
N HIS A 29 -13.54 1.63 4.56
CA HIS A 29 -14.69 2.05 5.36
C HIS A 29 -14.37 3.22 6.30
N GLN A 30 -13.19 3.23 6.93
CA GLN A 30 -12.77 4.31 7.81
C GLN A 30 -12.58 5.63 7.05
N LEU A 31 -12.05 5.56 5.82
CA LEU A 31 -12.00 6.69 4.91
C LEU A 31 -13.41 7.14 4.52
N GLY A 32 -14.28 6.23 4.08
CA GLY A 32 -15.66 6.55 3.72
C GLY A 32 -16.42 7.25 4.85
N ASN A 33 -16.30 6.75 6.09
CA ASN A 33 -16.87 7.40 7.27
C ASN A 33 -16.34 8.83 7.45
N THR A 34 -15.05 9.06 7.17
CA THR A 34 -14.44 10.40 7.25
C THR A 34 -14.99 11.33 6.17
N LEU A 35 -15.15 10.83 4.94
CA LEU A 35 -15.75 11.60 3.84
C LEU A 35 -17.18 12.03 4.18
N VAL A 36 -18.00 11.09 4.68
CA VAL A 36 -19.38 11.38 5.08
C VAL A 36 -19.44 12.42 6.20
N ARG A 37 -18.58 12.30 7.23
CA ARG A 37 -18.55 13.28 8.33
C ARG A 37 -18.19 14.69 7.88
N GLN A 38 -17.30 14.84 6.89
CA GLN A 38 -16.77 16.16 6.51
C GLN A 38 -17.48 16.80 5.31
N HIS A 39 -17.97 16.00 4.37
CA HIS A 39 -18.52 16.47 3.10
C HIS A 39 -19.90 15.89 2.78
N GLY A 40 -20.45 15.02 3.63
CA GLY A 40 -21.75 14.39 3.43
C GLY A 40 -21.69 13.13 2.57
N GLU A 41 -22.84 12.46 2.42
CA GLU A 41 -22.97 11.19 1.71
C GLU A 41 -22.71 11.33 0.20
N SER A 42 -23.03 12.48 -0.40
CA SER A 42 -22.88 12.72 -1.84
C SER A 42 -21.45 12.54 -2.34
N LEU A 43 -20.43 12.89 -1.54
CA LEU A 43 -19.03 12.68 -1.92
C LEU A 43 -18.68 11.18 -1.93
N LEU A 44 -19.16 10.43 -0.95
CA LEU A 44 -18.94 8.99 -0.91
C LEU A 44 -19.65 8.29 -2.07
N ASP A 45 -20.87 8.71 -2.40
CA ASP A 45 -21.63 8.19 -3.54
C ASP A 45 -20.88 8.42 -4.85
N ALA A 46 -20.30 9.60 -5.05
CA ALA A 46 -19.48 9.89 -6.22
C ALA A 46 -18.24 8.99 -6.30
N VAL A 47 -17.53 8.80 -5.18
CA VAL A 47 -16.37 7.89 -5.10
C VAL A 47 -16.76 6.45 -5.48
N GLU A 48 -17.84 5.94 -4.90
CA GLU A 48 -18.32 4.58 -5.18
C GLU A 48 -18.82 4.42 -6.62
N ARG A 49 -19.48 5.45 -7.19
CA ARG A 49 -19.88 5.47 -8.60
C ARG A 49 -18.66 5.34 -9.53
N VAL A 50 -17.62 6.14 -9.31
CA VAL A 50 -16.36 6.03 -10.10
C VAL A 50 -15.73 4.65 -9.94
N ARG A 51 -15.69 4.11 -8.72
CA ARG A 51 -15.12 2.78 -8.43
C ARG A 51 -15.88 1.67 -9.16
N MET A 52 -17.21 1.72 -9.19
CA MET A 52 -18.05 0.75 -9.91
C MET A 52 -17.84 0.83 -11.42
N LEU A 53 -17.86 2.03 -12.00
CA LEU A 53 -17.66 2.23 -13.44
C LEU A 53 -16.28 1.72 -13.89
N THR A 54 -15.23 2.08 -13.15
CA THR A 54 -13.86 1.63 -13.44
C THR A 54 -13.71 0.12 -13.33
N ARG A 55 -14.41 -0.53 -12.39
CA ARG A 55 -14.42 -1.99 -12.27
C ARG A 55 -15.12 -2.65 -13.45
N ASN A 56 -16.27 -2.13 -13.86
CA ASN A 56 -17.02 -2.66 -15.01
C ASN A 56 -16.18 -2.58 -16.30
N LEU A 57 -15.45 -1.47 -16.50
CA LEU A 57 -14.54 -1.31 -17.64
C LEU A 57 -13.43 -2.36 -17.67
N ARG A 58 -12.89 -2.72 -16.49
CA ARG A 58 -11.87 -3.77 -16.36
C ARG A 58 -12.42 -5.17 -16.63
N ASP A 59 -13.61 -5.47 -16.12
CA ASP A 59 -14.21 -6.81 -16.19
C ASP A 59 -14.84 -7.11 -17.56
N GLN A 60 -15.35 -6.09 -18.27
CA GLN A 60 -16.07 -6.24 -19.53
C GLN A 60 -15.26 -5.81 -20.78
N GLY A 61 -14.08 -5.23 -20.59
CA GLY A 61 -13.31 -4.60 -21.67
C GLY A 61 -13.81 -3.20 -22.03
N SER A 62 -13.12 -2.52 -22.96
CA SER A 62 -13.45 -1.16 -23.38
C SER A 62 -14.89 -1.09 -23.90
N ASN A 63 -15.78 -0.56 -23.06
CA ASN A 63 -17.18 -0.33 -23.33
C ASN A 63 -17.37 1.18 -23.46
N GLU A 64 -17.64 1.65 -24.67
CA GLU A 64 -17.82 3.08 -24.98
C GLU A 64 -18.86 3.75 -24.06
N ASP A 65 -19.87 2.99 -23.63
CA ASP A 65 -20.93 3.45 -22.72
C ASP A 65 -20.40 3.81 -21.32
N VAL A 66 -19.44 3.03 -20.78
CA VAL A 66 -18.85 3.27 -19.46
C VAL A 66 -17.91 4.49 -19.49
N THR A 67 -17.20 4.67 -20.61
CA THR A 67 -16.37 5.87 -20.82
C THR A 67 -17.24 7.12 -20.94
N ALA A 68 -18.37 7.04 -21.65
CA ALA A 68 -19.34 8.12 -21.72
C ALA A 68 -19.93 8.47 -20.35
N GLU A 69 -20.30 7.47 -19.53
CA GLU A 69 -20.87 7.72 -18.19
C GLU A 69 -19.84 8.34 -17.22
N LEU A 70 -18.56 7.98 -17.32
CA LEU A 70 -17.49 8.67 -16.60
C LEU A 70 -17.34 10.13 -17.07
N HIS A 71 -17.42 10.38 -18.38
CA HIS A 71 -17.36 11.74 -18.93
C HIS A 71 -18.52 12.60 -18.43
N GLU A 72 -19.76 12.09 -18.46
CA GLU A 72 -20.93 12.82 -17.93
C GLU A 72 -20.78 13.11 -16.43
N LEU A 73 -20.27 12.16 -15.65
CA LEU A 73 -20.02 12.37 -14.22
C LEU A 73 -19.05 13.53 -13.98
N PHE A 74 -17.98 13.63 -14.77
CA PHE A 74 -16.98 14.69 -14.62
C PHE A 74 -17.40 16.02 -15.25
N ASP A 75 -18.19 16.02 -16.32
CA ASP A 75 -18.69 17.25 -16.96
C ASP A 75 -19.65 18.03 -16.05
N ASP A 76 -20.46 17.32 -15.26
CA ASP A 76 -21.36 17.91 -14.24
C ASP A 76 -20.65 18.21 -12.91
N THR A 77 -19.39 17.81 -12.74
CA THR A 77 -18.64 17.98 -11.48
C THR A 77 -17.91 19.32 -11.46
N ASP A 78 -18.21 20.16 -10.47
CA ASP A 78 -17.44 21.39 -10.27
C ASP A 78 -15.97 21.09 -9.88
N VAL A 79 -15.08 22.06 -10.10
CA VAL A 79 -13.64 21.91 -9.83
C VAL A 79 -13.37 21.55 -8.37
N ALA A 80 -14.17 22.04 -7.41
CA ALA A 80 -13.96 21.76 -6.00
C ALA A 80 -14.31 20.30 -5.66
N HIS A 81 -15.40 19.77 -6.19
CA HIS A 81 -15.79 18.37 -6.08
C HIS A 81 -14.80 17.45 -6.80
N ALA A 82 -14.29 17.84 -7.97
CA ALA A 82 -13.26 17.08 -8.66
C ALA A 82 -11.97 16.95 -7.82
N ILE A 83 -11.55 18.03 -7.16
CA ILE A 83 -10.40 18.01 -6.25
C ILE A 83 -10.65 17.06 -5.07
N LEU A 84 -11.84 17.11 -4.46
CA LEU A 84 -12.19 16.20 -3.35
C LEU A 84 -12.19 14.73 -3.79
N LEU A 85 -12.71 14.44 -4.99
CA LEU A 85 -12.75 13.11 -5.55
C LEU A 85 -11.34 12.57 -5.82
N VAL A 86 -10.47 13.35 -6.47
CA VAL A 86 -9.06 13.00 -6.69
C VAL A 86 -8.37 12.74 -5.36
N ARG A 87 -8.57 13.62 -4.37
CA ARG A 87 -8.00 13.45 -3.03
C ARG A 87 -8.49 12.17 -2.35
N ALA A 88 -9.77 11.82 -2.49
CA ALA A 88 -10.32 10.61 -1.87
C ALA A 88 -9.63 9.35 -2.42
N PHE A 89 -9.42 9.30 -3.74
CA PHE A 89 -8.64 8.24 -4.37
C PHE A 89 -7.17 8.25 -3.94
N THR A 90 -6.52 9.42 -3.87
CA THR A 90 -5.14 9.52 -3.38
C THR A 90 -4.98 8.96 -1.98
N VAL A 91 -5.84 9.37 -1.03
CA VAL A 91 -5.81 8.85 0.34
C VAL A 91 -6.11 7.35 0.36
N TYR A 92 -7.09 6.88 -0.42
CA TYR A 92 -7.39 5.46 -0.55
C TYR A 92 -6.17 4.66 -1.01
N PHE A 93 -5.47 5.11 -2.05
CA PHE A 93 -4.28 4.43 -2.56
C PHE A 93 -3.12 4.45 -1.56
N HIS A 94 -2.92 5.54 -0.83
CA HIS A 94 -1.95 5.55 0.26
C HIS A 94 -2.27 4.50 1.33
N LEU A 95 -3.53 4.38 1.75
CA LEU A 95 -3.96 3.40 2.74
C LEU A 95 -3.82 1.96 2.23
N ALA A 96 -4.20 1.70 0.98
CA ALA A 96 -4.05 0.40 0.35
C ALA A 96 -2.58 -0.01 0.23
N ASN A 97 -1.70 0.92 -0.18
CA ASN A 97 -0.27 0.68 -0.29
C ASN A 97 0.37 0.38 1.06
N VAL A 98 -0.02 1.10 2.12
CA VAL A 98 0.47 0.81 3.48
C VAL A 98 0.03 -0.57 3.95
N ALA A 99 -1.24 -0.95 3.72
CA ALA A 99 -1.70 -2.30 4.04
C ALA A 99 -0.92 -3.37 3.27
N GLU A 100 -0.71 -3.20 1.96
CA GLU A 100 0.09 -4.14 1.17
C GLU A 100 1.53 -4.26 1.71
N GLN A 101 2.16 -3.14 2.08
CA GLN A 101 3.52 -3.15 2.62
C GLN A 101 3.61 -3.92 3.94
N VAL A 102 2.64 -3.75 4.85
CA VAL A 102 2.58 -4.51 6.11
C VAL A 102 2.49 -6.00 5.83
N HIS A 103 1.51 -6.43 5.02
CA HIS A 103 1.32 -7.85 4.70
C HIS A 103 2.51 -8.43 3.94
N ARG A 104 3.13 -7.66 3.03
CA ARG A 104 4.37 -8.06 2.34
C ARG A 104 5.52 -8.31 3.32
N ILE A 105 5.67 -7.47 4.34
CA ILE A 105 6.71 -7.66 5.37
C ILE A 105 6.39 -8.87 6.24
N GLU A 106 5.13 -9.07 6.63
CA GLU A 106 4.67 -10.25 7.37
C GLU A 106 4.94 -11.55 6.57
N ASP A 107 4.65 -11.57 5.27
CA ASP A 107 4.92 -12.71 4.37
C ASP A 107 6.42 -13.00 4.26
N LEU A 108 7.27 -11.96 4.20
CA LEU A 108 8.73 -12.11 4.18
C LEU A 108 9.27 -12.66 5.51
N ASN A 109 8.63 -12.34 6.64
CA ASN A 109 9.06 -12.74 7.99
C ASN A 109 8.49 -14.09 8.44
N SER A 110 7.32 -14.49 7.95
CA SER A 110 6.60 -15.72 8.36
C SER A 110 7.10 -17.00 7.70
N GLY A 111 8.20 -16.92 6.93
CA GLY A 111 8.89 -18.10 6.40
C GLY A 111 8.44 -18.54 5.01
N SER A 112 7.81 -17.66 4.21
CA SER A 112 7.88 -17.83 2.76
C SER A 112 9.38 -17.80 2.38
N PRO A 113 9.91 -18.78 1.63
CA PRO A 113 11.34 -19.14 1.59
C PRO A 113 12.22 -18.13 0.82
N ASN A 114 12.14 -16.83 1.09
CA ASN A 114 12.66 -15.84 0.14
C ASN A 114 13.45 -14.65 0.69
N PHE A 115 13.59 -14.39 2.00
CA PHE A 115 14.44 -13.27 2.44
C PHE A 115 15.39 -13.58 3.60
N ALA A 116 14.88 -14.06 4.74
CA ALA A 116 15.74 -14.43 5.88
C ALA A 116 16.56 -15.69 5.56
N ASN A 117 15.93 -16.70 4.95
CA ASN A 117 16.64 -17.89 4.46
C ASN A 117 17.55 -17.58 3.28
N GLN A 118 17.34 -16.47 2.56
CA GLN A 118 18.06 -16.20 1.31
C GLN A 118 19.55 -15.95 1.56
N PHE A 119 19.93 -15.35 2.69
CA PHE A 119 21.35 -15.20 3.05
C PHE A 119 21.99 -16.53 3.41
N GLU A 120 21.32 -17.34 4.24
CA GLU A 120 21.83 -18.65 4.66
C GLU A 120 21.89 -19.62 3.47
N GLU A 121 20.84 -19.68 2.65
CA GLU A 121 20.79 -20.43 1.39
C GLU A 121 21.84 -19.95 0.40
N THR A 122 22.08 -18.64 0.29
CA THR A 122 23.15 -18.10 -0.56
C THR A 122 24.52 -18.54 -0.06
N VAL A 123 24.79 -18.46 1.25
CA VAL A 123 26.05 -18.92 1.84
C VAL A 123 26.22 -20.43 1.66
N GLN A 124 25.15 -21.20 1.83
CA GLN A 124 25.15 -22.64 1.62
C GLN A 124 25.40 -22.98 0.15
N ALA A 125 24.73 -22.33 -0.79
CA ALA A 125 24.94 -22.52 -2.23
C ALA A 125 26.37 -22.17 -2.66
N LEU A 126 26.96 -21.11 -2.10
CA LEU A 126 28.37 -20.75 -2.34
C LEU A 126 29.30 -21.85 -1.81
N THR A 127 29.03 -22.38 -0.62
CA THR A 127 29.81 -23.48 -0.02
C THR A 127 29.68 -24.76 -0.84
N ASP A 128 28.46 -25.12 -1.26
CA ASP A 128 28.16 -26.29 -2.09
C ASP A 128 28.80 -26.19 -3.49
N SER A 129 28.99 -24.97 -3.99
CA SER A 129 29.72 -24.70 -5.24
C SER A 129 31.25 -24.79 -5.10
N GLY A 130 31.76 -25.07 -3.90
CA GLY A 130 33.18 -25.27 -3.60
C GLY A 130 33.93 -24.00 -3.18
N ILE A 131 33.24 -22.90 -2.89
CA ILE A 131 33.88 -21.67 -2.39
C ILE A 131 34.16 -21.84 -0.90
N ALA A 132 35.39 -21.57 -0.48
CA ALA A 132 35.79 -21.79 0.90
C ALA A 132 35.18 -20.72 1.82
N PRO A 133 34.71 -21.07 3.04
CA PRO A 133 34.15 -20.10 3.98
C PRO A 133 35.01 -18.84 4.26
N PRO A 134 36.36 -18.92 4.33
CA PRO A 134 37.21 -17.73 4.46
C PRO A 134 37.10 -16.75 3.28
N GLU A 135 36.88 -17.26 2.06
CA GLU A 135 36.73 -16.43 0.87
C GLU A 135 35.39 -15.68 0.88
N ILE A 136 34.32 -16.35 1.31
CA ILE A 136 33.00 -15.74 1.50
C ILE A 136 33.09 -14.62 2.54
N SER A 137 33.75 -14.88 3.67
CA SER A 137 33.95 -13.88 4.73
C SER A 137 34.73 -12.66 4.23
N ASN A 138 35.81 -12.87 3.48
CA ASN A 138 36.60 -11.78 2.88
C ASN A 138 35.82 -10.97 1.82
N LEU A 139 34.87 -11.59 1.13
CA LEU A 139 34.00 -10.88 0.19
C LEU A 139 33.00 -9.99 0.94
N VAL A 140 32.31 -10.54 1.94
CA VAL A 140 31.34 -9.79 2.76
C VAL A 140 32.02 -8.62 3.47
N ALA A 141 33.24 -8.82 4.00
CA ALA A 141 34.02 -7.78 4.67
C ALA A 141 34.38 -6.58 3.77
N ARG A 142 34.32 -6.75 2.44
CA ARG A 142 34.62 -5.70 1.46
C ARG A 142 33.38 -5.23 0.68
N ALA A 143 32.22 -5.84 0.94
CA ALA A 143 30.98 -5.47 0.28
C ALA A 143 30.53 -4.10 0.79
N GLU A 144 30.16 -3.22 -0.14
CA GLU A 144 29.68 -1.89 0.19
C GLU A 144 28.36 -1.61 -0.55
N LEU A 145 27.35 -1.21 0.21
CA LEU A 145 26.06 -0.76 -0.32
C LEU A 145 25.94 0.74 -0.06
N ARG A 146 25.77 1.53 -1.13
CA ARG A 146 25.55 2.98 -1.06
C ARG A 146 24.20 3.35 -1.65
N PRO A 147 23.13 3.41 -0.85
CA PRO A 147 21.85 3.92 -1.33
C PRO A 147 21.99 5.39 -1.71
N VAL A 148 21.64 5.74 -2.95
CA VAL A 148 21.59 7.13 -3.40
C VAL A 148 20.13 7.54 -3.49
N PHE A 149 19.71 8.41 -2.57
CA PHE A 149 18.38 8.99 -2.62
C PHE A 149 18.35 10.06 -3.70
N THR A 150 17.49 9.86 -4.69
CA THR A 150 17.21 10.85 -5.72
C THR A 150 15.93 11.59 -5.34
N ALA A 151 15.83 12.86 -5.71
CA ALA A 151 14.57 13.56 -5.60
C ALA A 151 13.56 12.88 -6.55
N HIS A 152 12.40 12.47 -6.03
CA HIS A 152 11.33 11.97 -6.88
C HIS A 152 10.65 13.19 -7.54
N PRO A 153 10.61 13.30 -8.88
CA PRO A 153 10.20 14.51 -9.58
C PRO A 153 8.71 14.87 -9.40
N THR A 154 7.90 13.95 -8.86
CA THR A 154 6.44 14.13 -8.73
C THR A 154 5.88 13.84 -7.33
N GLU A 155 6.70 13.38 -6.37
CA GLU A 155 6.24 13.06 -5.01
C GLU A 155 6.96 13.94 -3.99
N ALA A 156 6.53 15.19 -3.88
CA ALA A 156 6.74 15.96 -2.66
C ALA A 156 5.69 15.53 -1.62
N SER A 157 5.63 14.23 -1.28
CA SER A 157 4.76 13.75 -0.21
C SER A 157 5.13 14.48 1.07
N ARG A 158 4.21 15.29 1.60
CA ARG A 158 4.48 16.09 2.80
C ARG A 158 4.91 15.13 3.91
N ARG A 159 6.07 15.37 4.53
CA ARG A 159 6.62 14.52 5.61
C ARG A 159 5.57 14.15 6.67
N ALA A 160 4.68 15.08 6.99
CA ALA A 160 3.56 14.87 7.91
C ALA A 160 2.53 13.81 7.47
N ILE A 161 2.35 13.55 6.18
CA ILE A 161 1.52 12.44 5.66
C ILE A 161 2.28 11.13 5.81
N LEU A 162 3.55 11.10 5.39
CA LEU A 162 4.41 9.90 5.51
C LEU A 162 4.52 9.43 6.97
N ASP A 163 4.69 10.36 7.91
CA ASP A 163 4.75 10.04 9.35
C ASP A 163 3.43 9.41 9.85
N LYS A 164 2.29 9.88 9.35
CA LYS A 164 0.97 9.31 9.68
C LYS A 164 0.77 7.94 9.05
N LEU A 165 1.17 7.75 7.80
CA LEU A 165 1.13 6.46 7.13
C LEU A 165 2.03 5.43 7.84
N ALA A 166 3.22 5.83 8.32
CA ALA A 166 4.08 4.99 9.14
C ALA A 166 3.47 4.65 10.52
N MET A 167 2.64 5.54 11.09
CA MET A 167 1.85 5.21 12.29
C MET A 167 0.73 4.22 11.97
N VAL A 168 0.01 4.39 10.85
CA VAL A 168 -1.03 3.46 10.41
C VAL A 168 -0.44 2.06 10.19
N SER A 169 0.72 1.94 9.53
CA SER A 169 1.44 0.67 9.33
C SER A 169 1.63 -0.08 10.66
N ARG A 170 2.22 0.59 11.65
CA ARG A 170 2.45 0.02 12.99
C ARG A 170 1.17 -0.38 13.70
N LEU A 171 0.07 0.35 13.49
CA LEU A 171 -1.22 0.03 14.10
C LEU A 171 -1.87 -1.19 13.43
N ILE A 172 -1.70 -1.39 12.13
CA ILE A 172 -2.17 -2.59 11.42
C ILE A 172 -1.45 -3.82 11.98
N GLU A 173 -0.12 -3.78 12.07
CA GLU A 173 0.70 -4.84 12.68
C GLU A 173 0.27 -5.13 14.13
N GLN A 174 0.12 -4.08 14.94
CA GLN A 174 -0.29 -4.26 16.34
C GLN A 174 -1.67 -4.90 16.46
N ARG A 175 -2.57 -4.63 15.51
CA ARG A 175 -3.93 -5.18 15.48
C ARG A 175 -3.95 -6.67 15.10
N SER A 176 -3.03 -7.11 14.25
CA SER A 176 -2.91 -8.50 13.77
C SER A 176 -2.35 -9.44 14.86
N GLU A 177 -1.64 -8.90 15.86
CA GLU A 177 -1.10 -9.67 16.98
C GLU A 177 -2.17 -10.51 17.73
N SER A 178 -1.91 -11.81 17.89
CA SER A 178 -2.82 -12.79 18.49
C SER A 178 -3.20 -12.49 19.95
N ARG A 179 -2.31 -11.83 20.70
CA ARG A 179 -2.49 -11.46 22.12
C ARG A 179 -3.46 -10.30 22.35
N ARG A 180 -3.97 -9.63 21.30
CA ARG A 180 -4.82 -8.45 21.44
C ARG A 180 -6.26 -8.83 21.76
N THR A 181 -6.83 -8.14 22.74
CA THR A 181 -8.25 -8.27 23.05
C THR A 181 -9.09 -7.48 22.05
N GLU A 182 -10.39 -7.77 22.00
CA GLU A 182 -11.32 -6.99 21.17
C GLU A 182 -11.41 -5.52 21.60
N ALA A 183 -11.24 -5.23 22.90
CA ALA A 183 -11.15 -3.86 23.39
C ALA A 183 -9.90 -3.14 22.86
N ASP A 184 -8.78 -3.84 22.73
CA ASP A 184 -7.55 -3.28 22.16
C ASP A 184 -7.71 -3.02 20.66
N ARG A 185 -8.28 -3.97 19.92
CA ARG A 185 -8.57 -3.78 18.49
C ARG A 185 -9.45 -2.57 18.23
N ARG A 186 -10.52 -2.38 19.02
CA ARG A 186 -11.37 -1.18 18.93
C ARG A 186 -10.65 0.13 19.28
N ARG A 187 -9.67 0.10 20.18
CA ARG A 187 -8.83 1.29 20.47
C ARG A 187 -7.91 1.60 19.30
N ILE A 188 -7.31 0.57 18.72
CA ILE A 188 -6.45 0.69 17.53
C ILE A 188 -7.26 1.22 16.35
N ASP A 189 -8.45 0.67 16.09
CA ASP A 189 -9.31 1.06 14.97
C ASP A 189 -9.72 2.54 15.09
N ARG A 190 -10.10 3.02 16.29
CA ARG A 190 -10.36 4.45 16.53
C ARG A 190 -9.12 5.32 16.28
N ARG A 191 -7.94 4.85 16.70
CA ARG A 191 -6.70 5.60 16.46
C ARG A 191 -6.37 5.67 14.96
N ILE A 192 -6.64 4.61 14.20
CA ILE A 192 -6.50 4.62 12.75
C ILE A 192 -7.49 5.62 12.13
N GLU A 193 -8.75 5.65 12.57
CA GLU A 193 -9.75 6.63 12.09
C GLU A 193 -9.28 8.07 12.30
N GLU A 194 -8.75 8.40 13.48
CA GLU A 194 -8.18 9.73 13.78
C GLU A 194 -7.02 10.08 12.83
N LEU A 195 -6.17 9.10 12.50
CA LEU A 195 -5.05 9.30 11.58
C LEU A 195 -5.51 9.46 10.13
N VAL A 196 -6.49 8.66 9.69
CA VAL A 196 -7.11 8.77 8.36
C VAL A 196 -7.74 10.15 8.19
N GLU A 197 -8.46 10.62 9.20
CA GLU A 197 -9.02 11.96 9.22
C GLU A 197 -7.93 13.05 9.18
N ALA A 198 -6.85 12.89 9.93
CA ALA A 198 -5.75 13.84 9.91
C ALA A 198 -4.98 13.83 8.57
N ILE A 199 -4.86 12.69 7.90
CA ILE A 199 -4.33 12.60 6.53
C ILE A 199 -5.27 13.34 5.58
N TRP A 200 -6.57 13.04 5.65
CA TRP A 200 -7.60 13.68 4.84
C TRP A 200 -7.68 15.19 5.04
N GLN A 201 -7.34 15.74 6.21
CA GLN A 201 -7.32 17.19 6.41
C GLN A 201 -5.98 17.83 5.99
N THR A 202 -4.92 17.03 5.84
CA THR A 202 -3.61 17.55 5.43
C THR A 202 -3.61 17.84 3.93
N ASP A 203 -3.56 19.11 3.56
CA ASP A 203 -3.63 19.53 2.15
C ASP A 203 -2.35 19.16 1.38
N GLU A 204 -2.47 18.50 0.23
CA GLU A 204 -1.35 18.19 -0.68
C GLU A 204 -1.09 19.30 -1.70
N THR A 205 -1.99 20.30 -1.78
CA THR A 205 -1.90 21.35 -2.79
C THR A 205 -0.65 22.20 -2.55
N THR A 206 0.32 22.02 -3.43
CA THR A 206 1.57 22.77 -3.44
C THR A 206 1.26 24.21 -3.83
N SER A 207 1.13 25.10 -2.85
CA SER A 207 1.51 26.50 -3.07
C SER A 207 2.99 26.47 -3.42
N ARG A 208 3.32 26.63 -4.72
CA ARG A 208 4.72 26.78 -5.14
C ARG A 208 5.30 27.95 -4.36
N PRO A 209 6.45 27.83 -3.68
CA PRO A 209 7.15 29.02 -3.22
C PRO A 209 7.52 29.83 -4.47
N ALA A 210 7.09 31.09 -4.47
CA ALA A 210 7.49 32.09 -5.46
C ALA A 210 9.00 32.32 -5.43
#